data_AF-A0A1Q9QWV8-F1
#
_entry.id   AF-A0A1Q9QWV8-F1
#
_cell.length_a   1.000
_cell.length_b   1.000
_cell.length_c   1.000
_cell.angle_alpha   90.00
_cell.angle_beta   90.00
_cell.angle_gamma   90.00
#
_symmetry.space_group_name_H-M   'P 1'
#
loop_
_entity.id
_entity.type
_entity.pdbx_description
1 polymer ?
#
loop_
_entity_poly.entity_id
_entity_poly.type
_entity_poly.pdbx_seq_one_letter_code
_entity_poly.pdbx_strand_id
1 'polypeptide(L)'
;MRILISNDDGVLAPGIAALHGALADYADCVVIAPDQDKSGASSSLTLDRPLHPYTLPNGYISINGTPTDCVHLGLNGLLERTPDMVVSGINLGANLGDDVLYSGTVAAALEGRFLGNTSFAFSLLSRLPDNLPTAAYVARKLVEAHTRLELPPRTVLNVNIPNLPLDHIRGIQLTCLGHRARAAAPIKDVNPRGKEGYWIAVAGDVEDGGPGTDFHAVMQGYVSITPLQLDRTFNDAFERLQGWLEGVL
;
A
#
# COMPACT_ATOMS: atom_id res chain seq x y z
N MET A 1 12.75 13.02 -13.71
CA MET A 1 11.62 12.12 -13.40
C MET A 1 10.74 12.80 -12.37
N ARG A 2 9.41 12.63 -12.46
CA ARG A 2 8.43 13.12 -11.49
C ARG A 2 7.78 11.94 -10.78
N ILE A 3 7.74 11.96 -9.44
CA ILE A 3 7.12 10.93 -8.61
C ILE A 3 5.92 11.53 -7.89
N LEU A 4 4.79 10.83 -7.94
CA LEU A 4 3.66 11.10 -7.06
C LEU A 4 3.77 10.26 -5.79
N ILE A 5 3.74 10.93 -4.64
CA ILE A 5 3.79 10.29 -3.33
C ILE A 5 2.42 10.41 -2.65
N SER A 6 1.92 9.29 -2.11
CA SER A 6 0.65 9.20 -1.36
C SER A 6 0.79 8.26 -0.16
N ASN A 7 -0.23 8.18 0.70
CA ASN A 7 -0.36 7.18 1.77
C ASN A 7 -1.84 7.01 2.18
N ASP A 8 -2.09 6.20 3.22
CA ASP A 8 -3.36 6.10 3.92
C ASP A 8 -3.36 6.61 5.37
N ASP A 9 -2.19 6.80 5.99
CA ASP A 9 -2.06 7.42 7.33
C ASP A 9 -2.42 8.93 7.35
N GLY A 10 -2.49 9.57 6.17
CA GLY A 10 -2.81 10.99 5.98
C GLY A 10 -1.59 11.89 5.74
N VAL A 11 -1.84 13.09 5.23
CA VAL A 11 -0.84 14.04 4.71
C VAL A 11 0.16 14.56 5.76
N LEU A 12 -0.19 14.47 7.04
CA LEU A 12 0.66 14.90 8.17
C LEU A 12 1.45 13.75 8.80
N ALA A 13 1.31 12.52 8.30
CA ALA A 13 1.96 11.36 8.89
C ALA A 13 3.51 11.43 8.77
N PRO A 14 4.25 10.94 9.77
CA PRO A 14 5.71 10.92 9.70
C PRO A 14 6.23 10.04 8.56
N GLY A 15 5.51 8.97 8.21
CA GLY A 15 5.87 8.03 7.15
C GLY A 15 5.96 8.65 5.76
N ILE A 16 4.97 9.48 5.39
CA ILE A 16 4.96 10.18 4.09
C ILE A 16 6.01 11.30 4.05
N ALA A 17 6.25 11.97 5.18
CA ALA A 17 7.31 12.96 5.29
C ALA A 17 8.71 12.32 5.13
N ALA A 18 8.94 11.15 5.74
CA ALA A 18 10.18 10.41 5.60
C ALA A 18 10.39 9.90 4.16
N LEU A 19 9.34 9.39 3.51
CA LEU A 19 9.40 8.96 2.12
C LEU A 19 9.71 10.11 1.16
N HIS A 20 9.02 11.24 1.31
CA HIS A 20 9.31 12.44 0.52
C HIS A 20 10.74 12.93 0.75
N GLY A 21 11.19 13.03 2.01
CA GLY A 21 12.57 13.43 2.34
C GLY A 21 13.63 12.52 1.73
N ALA A 22 13.35 11.22 1.63
CA ALA A 22 14.26 10.26 1.01
C ALA A 22 14.30 10.32 -0.53
N LEU A 23 13.29 10.90 -1.19
CA LEU A 23 13.18 10.92 -2.66
C LEU A 23 13.35 12.31 -3.29
N ALA A 24 13.19 13.38 -2.50
CA ALA A 24 13.14 14.76 -3.00
C ALA A 24 14.42 15.25 -3.71
N ASP A 25 15.59 14.67 -3.39
CA ASP A 25 16.86 15.01 -4.05
C ASP A 25 17.16 14.16 -5.30
N TYR A 26 16.30 13.20 -5.63
CA TYR A 26 16.45 12.31 -6.81
C TYR A 26 15.43 12.58 -7.90
N ALA A 27 14.21 12.93 -7.51
CA ALA A 27 13.12 13.16 -8.43
C ALA A 27 12.31 14.39 -8.00
N ASP A 28 11.63 14.99 -8.97
CA ASP A 28 10.61 16.00 -8.72
C ASP A 28 9.42 15.31 -8.05
N CYS A 29 9.28 15.50 -6.73
CA CYS A 29 8.28 14.81 -5.93
C CYS A 29 7.08 15.71 -5.69
N VAL A 30 5.88 15.16 -5.93
CA VAL A 30 4.61 15.80 -5.57
C VAL A 30 3.90 14.92 -4.57
N VAL A 31 3.50 15.49 -3.43
CA VAL A 31 2.78 14.77 -2.38
C VAL A 31 1.30 15.10 -2.46
N ILE A 32 0.46 14.08 -2.61
CA ILE A 32 -1.00 14.18 -2.57
C ILE A 32 -1.52 13.07 -1.66
N ALA A 33 -2.17 13.42 -0.57
CA ALA A 33 -2.59 12.45 0.44
C ALA A 33 -3.90 12.84 1.14
N PRO A 34 -4.58 11.88 1.80
CA PRO A 34 -5.78 12.16 2.56
C PRO A 34 -5.56 13.17 3.69
N ASP A 35 -6.61 13.91 4.04
CA ASP A 35 -6.61 14.86 5.16
C ASP A 35 -6.56 14.19 6.55
N GLN A 36 -6.96 12.92 6.62
CA GLN A 36 -7.08 12.12 7.84
C GLN A 36 -6.62 10.68 7.57
N ASP A 37 -6.41 9.92 8.63
CA ASP A 37 -6.19 8.47 8.57
C ASP A 37 -7.37 7.77 7.86
N LYS A 38 -7.05 7.00 6.82
CA LYS A 38 -7.96 6.18 5.99
C LYS A 38 -7.53 4.71 6.00
N SER A 39 -6.92 4.24 7.08
CA SER A 39 -6.58 2.83 7.30
C SER A 39 -7.79 1.93 7.02
N GLY A 40 -7.61 0.93 6.16
CA GLY A 40 -8.68 -0.01 5.78
C GLY A 40 -9.66 0.53 4.72
N ALA A 41 -9.42 1.71 4.12
CA ALA A 41 -10.25 2.23 3.04
C ALA A 41 -10.17 1.40 1.74
N SER A 42 -9.18 0.50 1.61
CA SER A 42 -8.94 -0.30 0.41
C SER A 42 -8.90 0.59 -0.86
N SER A 43 -9.30 0.06 -2.00
CA SER A 43 -9.38 0.76 -3.29
C SER A 43 -10.70 1.51 -3.50
N SER A 44 -11.29 2.06 -2.44
CA SER A 44 -12.55 2.81 -2.56
C SER A 44 -12.33 4.15 -3.28
N LEU A 45 -13.28 4.52 -4.14
CA LEU A 45 -13.35 5.83 -4.80
C LEU A 45 -14.55 6.61 -4.26
N THR A 46 -14.37 7.90 -4.02
CA THR A 46 -15.45 8.80 -3.61
C THR A 46 -16.28 9.21 -4.83
N LEU A 47 -17.55 8.80 -4.86
CA LEU A 47 -18.48 9.08 -5.97
C LEU A 47 -19.75 9.85 -5.52
N ASP A 48 -19.94 10.01 -4.22
CA ASP A 48 -21.16 10.56 -3.61
C ASP A 48 -21.04 12.04 -3.21
N ARG A 49 -19.84 12.62 -3.28
CA ARG A 49 -19.54 14.02 -2.94
C ARG A 49 -18.32 14.53 -3.70
N PRO A 50 -18.16 15.85 -3.86
CA PRO A 50 -16.96 16.43 -4.46
C PRO A 50 -15.73 16.29 -3.54
N LEU A 51 -14.56 16.21 -4.18
CA LEU A 51 -13.25 16.24 -3.56
C LEU A 51 -12.68 17.67 -3.61
N HIS A 52 -12.05 18.10 -2.52
CA HIS A 52 -11.54 19.45 -2.31
C HIS A 52 -10.04 19.38 -1.98
N PRO A 53 -9.17 19.53 -2.99
CA PRO A 53 -7.74 19.65 -2.78
C PRO A 53 -7.37 20.94 -2.05
N TYR A 54 -6.46 20.84 -1.09
CA TYR A 54 -5.92 21.98 -0.35
C TYR A 54 -4.40 21.87 -0.21
N THR A 55 -3.67 22.91 -0.62
CA THR A 55 -2.21 22.92 -0.54
C THR A 55 -1.74 23.47 0.82
N LEU A 56 -0.94 22.66 1.53
CA LEU A 56 -0.32 23.02 2.80
C LEU A 56 0.90 23.94 2.58
N PRO A 57 1.37 24.66 3.63
CA PRO A 57 2.55 25.53 3.53
C PRO A 57 3.85 24.84 3.08
N ASN A 58 3.97 23.53 3.29
CA ASN A 58 5.11 22.73 2.82
C ASN A 58 4.98 22.24 1.36
N GLY A 59 3.91 22.63 0.67
CA GLY A 59 3.62 22.25 -0.72
C GLY A 59 2.85 20.93 -0.88
N TYR A 60 2.56 20.21 0.21
CA TYR A 60 1.79 18.96 0.11
C TYR A 60 0.33 19.28 -0.19
N ILE A 61 -0.36 18.38 -0.91
CA ILE A 61 -1.78 18.53 -1.22
C ILE A 61 -2.59 17.55 -0.37
N SER A 62 -3.47 18.11 0.45
CA SER A 62 -4.46 17.37 1.25
C SER A 62 -5.77 17.23 0.48
N ILE A 63 -6.42 16.08 0.58
CA ILE A 63 -7.72 15.81 -0.05
C ILE A 63 -8.65 15.15 0.97
N ASN A 64 -9.91 15.59 1.03
CA ASN A 64 -11.00 15.00 1.83
C ASN A 64 -11.54 13.67 1.25
N GLY A 65 -10.65 12.79 0.83
CA GLY A 65 -10.94 11.57 0.07
C GLY A 65 -10.13 10.36 0.56
N THR A 66 -10.10 9.32 -0.26
CA THR A 66 -9.34 8.09 -0.03
C THR A 66 -7.93 8.21 -0.64
N PRO A 67 -7.01 7.29 -0.31
CA PRO A 67 -5.70 7.21 -0.97
C PRO A 67 -5.83 7.04 -2.49
N THR A 68 -6.81 6.23 -2.92
CA THR A 68 -7.16 6.02 -4.34
C THR A 68 -7.60 7.32 -4.99
N ASP A 69 -8.46 8.11 -4.34
CA ASP A 69 -8.89 9.42 -4.82
C ASP A 69 -7.70 10.37 -5.02
N CYS A 70 -6.74 10.34 -4.08
CA CYS A 70 -5.55 11.19 -4.14
C CYS A 70 -4.70 10.90 -5.36
N VAL A 71 -4.44 9.61 -5.60
CA VAL A 71 -3.68 9.18 -6.79
C VAL A 71 -4.49 9.45 -8.05
N HIS A 72 -5.77 9.09 -8.08
CA HIS A 72 -6.63 9.27 -9.23
C HIS A 72 -6.70 10.73 -9.68
N LEU A 73 -6.88 11.68 -8.76
CA LEU A 73 -6.87 13.11 -9.07
C LEU A 73 -5.48 13.58 -9.51
N GLY A 74 -4.42 13.12 -8.86
CA GLY A 74 -3.05 13.44 -9.24
C GLY A 74 -2.69 13.02 -10.66
N LEU A 75 -3.18 11.86 -11.11
CA LEU A 75 -2.92 11.35 -12.46
C LEU A 75 -3.81 12.00 -13.53
N ASN A 76 -5.06 12.32 -13.21
CA ASN A 76 -6.08 12.61 -14.22
C ASN A 76 -6.56 14.07 -14.27
N GLY A 77 -6.14 14.96 -13.37
CA GLY A 77 -6.59 16.35 -13.48
C GLY A 77 -5.94 17.40 -12.58
N LEU A 78 -5.29 17.00 -11.48
CA LEU A 78 -4.75 17.97 -10.53
C LEU A 78 -3.36 18.47 -10.91
N LEU A 79 -2.56 17.66 -11.62
CA LEU A 79 -1.19 18.00 -12.01
C LEU A 79 -1.11 18.36 -13.50
N GLU A 80 -0.35 19.40 -13.82
CA GLU A 80 -0.13 19.83 -15.21
C GLU A 80 0.61 18.78 -16.05
N ARG A 81 1.51 18.02 -15.40
CA ARG A 81 2.27 16.92 -16.01
C ARG A 81 2.03 15.66 -15.19
N THR A 82 1.54 14.62 -15.87
CA THR A 82 1.37 13.28 -15.31
C THR A 82 2.71 12.77 -14.74
N PRO A 83 2.71 12.23 -13.52
CA PRO A 83 3.92 11.66 -12.91
C PRO A 83 4.38 10.42 -13.68
N ASP A 84 5.67 10.10 -13.55
CA ASP A 84 6.28 8.95 -14.21
C ASP A 84 6.11 7.65 -13.37
N MET A 85 5.79 7.76 -12.08
CA MET A 85 5.62 6.67 -11.11
C MET A 85 4.77 7.12 -9.91
N VAL A 86 4.07 6.18 -9.26
CA VAL A 86 3.47 6.37 -7.93
C VAL A 86 4.28 5.60 -6.88
N VAL A 87 4.57 6.25 -5.75
CA VAL A 87 5.17 5.62 -4.57
C VAL A 87 4.28 5.90 -3.36
N SER A 88 3.78 4.85 -2.73
CA SER A 88 2.85 4.93 -1.61
C SER A 88 3.51 4.50 -0.30
N GLY A 89 3.25 5.23 0.78
CA GLY A 89 3.76 4.95 2.13
C GLY A 89 4.57 6.10 2.73
N ILE A 90 5.51 5.85 3.65
CA ILE A 90 5.76 4.57 4.32
C ILE A 90 4.65 4.35 5.36
N ASN A 91 3.87 3.28 5.19
CA ASN A 91 2.81 2.92 6.13
C ASN A 91 3.38 2.52 7.49
N LEU A 92 2.80 3.02 8.58
CA LEU A 92 3.10 2.55 9.94
C LEU A 92 2.25 1.32 10.29
N GLY A 93 2.57 0.22 9.63
CA GLY A 93 1.91 -1.07 9.78
C GLY A 93 2.26 -1.97 8.60
N ALA A 94 2.34 -3.27 8.85
CA ALA A 94 2.60 -4.24 7.81
C ALA A 94 1.39 -4.38 6.86
N ASN A 95 1.65 -4.67 5.59
CA ASN A 95 0.64 -5.09 4.61
C ASN A 95 1.07 -6.45 4.06
N LEU A 96 0.83 -7.50 4.86
CA LEU A 96 1.25 -8.89 4.61
C LEU A 96 0.04 -9.78 4.33
N GLY A 97 0.19 -10.73 3.42
CA GLY A 97 -0.87 -11.66 3.07
C GLY A 97 -2.17 -10.98 2.68
N ASP A 98 -3.26 -11.39 3.32
CA ASP A 98 -4.62 -10.87 3.08
C ASP A 98 -4.80 -9.38 3.42
N ASP A 99 -3.91 -8.79 4.22
CA ASP A 99 -3.97 -7.36 4.59
C ASP A 99 -3.86 -6.46 3.33
N VAL A 100 -3.19 -6.96 2.29
CA VAL A 100 -3.05 -6.31 0.97
C VAL A 100 -4.40 -5.98 0.34
N LEU A 101 -5.44 -6.80 0.57
CA LEU A 101 -6.79 -6.58 0.02
C LEU A 101 -7.44 -5.30 0.57
N TYR A 102 -7.17 -4.97 1.82
CA TYR A 102 -7.82 -3.86 2.53
C TYR A 102 -6.92 -2.62 2.65
N SER A 103 -5.67 -2.74 2.23
CA SER A 103 -4.66 -1.70 2.36
C SER A 103 -4.92 -0.49 1.46
N GLY A 104 -5.03 0.69 2.06
CA GLY A 104 -5.08 1.95 1.32
C GLY A 104 -3.72 2.32 0.72
N THR A 105 -2.63 2.03 1.44
CA THR A 105 -1.26 2.19 0.92
C THR A 105 -1.04 1.38 -0.35
N VAL A 106 -1.43 0.09 -0.37
CA VAL A 106 -1.30 -0.73 -1.60
C VAL A 106 -2.26 -0.28 -2.69
N ALA A 107 -3.50 0.09 -2.35
CA ALA A 107 -4.47 0.59 -3.32
C ALA A 107 -3.97 1.85 -4.05
N ALA A 108 -3.36 2.80 -3.35
CA ALA A 108 -2.75 3.98 -3.96
C ALA A 108 -1.64 3.61 -4.96
N ALA A 109 -0.76 2.67 -4.62
CA ALA A 109 0.26 2.19 -5.55
C ALA A 109 -0.34 1.45 -6.76
N LEU A 110 -1.41 0.68 -6.54
CA LEU A 110 -2.16 0.02 -7.61
C LEU A 110 -2.74 1.03 -8.60
N GLU A 111 -3.24 2.19 -8.18
CA GLU A 111 -3.71 3.21 -9.14
C GLU A 111 -2.62 3.72 -10.08
N GLY A 112 -1.36 3.70 -9.63
CA GLY A 112 -0.19 4.01 -10.46
C GLY A 112 0.19 2.94 -11.49
N ARG A 113 -0.43 1.75 -11.47
CA ARG A 113 -0.06 0.59 -12.32
C ARG A 113 -0.08 0.88 -13.83
N PHE A 114 -0.82 1.89 -14.27
CA PHE A 114 -0.92 2.24 -15.69
C PHE A 114 0.22 3.15 -16.17
N LEU A 115 1.06 3.65 -15.26
CA LEU A 115 2.20 4.50 -15.60
C LEU A 115 3.34 3.69 -16.22
N GLY A 116 4.27 4.40 -16.86
CA GLY A 116 5.39 3.80 -17.57
C GLY A 116 6.39 3.08 -16.65
N ASN A 117 6.50 3.48 -15.39
CA ASN A 117 7.38 2.84 -14.41
C ASN A 117 6.58 2.10 -13.32
N THR A 118 7.19 1.02 -12.80
CA THR A 118 6.65 0.21 -11.70
C THR A 118 6.36 1.07 -10.47
N SER A 119 5.14 0.97 -9.95
CA SER A 119 4.75 1.66 -8.71
C SER A 119 5.09 0.81 -7.48
N PHE A 120 5.28 1.48 -6.33
CA PHE A 120 5.72 0.84 -5.08
C PHE A 120 4.77 1.17 -3.93
N ALA A 121 4.53 0.19 -3.06
CA ALA A 121 3.89 0.36 -1.76
C ALA A 121 4.89 -0.03 -0.66
N PHE A 122 5.21 0.90 0.25
CA PHE A 122 6.18 0.69 1.32
C PHE A 122 5.51 0.65 2.69
N SER A 123 5.82 -0.37 3.46
CA SER A 123 5.22 -0.63 4.79
C SER A 123 6.31 -0.97 5.80
N LEU A 124 6.31 -0.30 6.95
CA LEU A 124 7.18 -0.64 8.09
C LEU A 124 6.40 -1.53 9.07
N LEU A 125 7.03 -2.60 9.55
CA LEU A 125 6.46 -3.52 10.55
C LEU A 125 6.43 -2.90 11.96
N SER A 126 5.85 -1.71 12.09
CA SER A 126 5.76 -0.98 13.35
C SER A 126 4.60 0.00 13.31
N ARG A 127 3.95 0.22 14.46
CA ARG A 127 3.04 1.35 14.67
C ARG A 127 3.78 2.60 15.15
N LEU A 128 5.07 2.49 15.46
CA LEU A 128 5.94 3.55 15.93
C LEU A 128 7.03 3.85 14.89
N PRO A 129 7.53 5.09 14.80
CA PRO A 129 8.48 5.50 13.76
C PRO A 129 9.95 5.12 14.06
N ASP A 130 10.22 4.21 15.00
CA ASP A 130 11.57 3.95 15.55
C ASP A 130 12.63 3.65 14.48
N ASN A 131 12.33 2.76 13.53
CA ASN A 131 13.22 2.42 12.40
C ASN A 131 12.69 2.96 11.06
N LEU A 132 11.91 4.05 11.10
CA LEU A 132 11.46 4.73 9.88
C LEU A 132 12.63 5.18 8.98
N PRO A 133 13.79 5.64 9.49
CA PRO A 133 14.96 5.91 8.65
C PRO A 133 15.44 4.69 7.85
N THR A 134 15.38 3.49 8.43
CA THR A 134 15.71 2.23 7.71
C THR A 134 14.74 2.01 6.55
N ALA A 135 13.43 2.15 6.78
CA ALA A 135 12.43 2.01 5.73
C ALA A 135 12.59 3.05 4.62
N ALA A 136 12.89 4.30 4.97
CA ALA A 136 13.15 5.38 4.02
C ALA A 136 14.40 5.11 3.17
N TYR A 137 15.48 4.60 3.79
CA TYR A 137 16.68 4.17 3.07
C TYR A 137 16.39 3.04 2.08
N VAL A 138 15.66 2.00 2.50
CA VAL A 138 15.27 0.88 1.64
C VAL A 138 14.39 1.35 0.47
N ALA A 139 13.39 2.19 0.76
CA ALA A 139 12.50 2.76 -0.25
C ALA A 139 13.29 3.53 -1.31
N ARG A 140 14.22 4.39 -0.86
CA ARG A 140 15.12 5.11 -1.75
C ARG A 140 15.91 4.16 -2.66
N LYS A 141 16.56 3.15 -2.10
CA LYS A 141 17.39 2.21 -2.87
C LYS A 141 16.60 1.45 -3.93
N LEU A 142 15.38 1.03 -3.61
CA LEU A 142 14.51 0.32 -4.54
C LEU A 142 13.99 1.24 -5.64
N VAL A 143 13.58 2.46 -5.29
CA VAL A 143 13.15 3.46 -6.26
C VAL A 143 14.29 3.89 -7.18
N GLU A 144 15.53 4.08 -6.69
CA GLU A 144 16.69 4.37 -7.56
C GLU A 144 16.99 3.25 -8.55
N ALA A 145 16.76 2.00 -8.15
CA ALA A 145 17.03 0.83 -8.98
C ALA A 145 15.94 0.53 -10.02
N HIS A 146 14.85 1.31 -10.05
CA HIS A 146 13.67 1.01 -10.87
C HIS A 146 13.95 0.87 -12.38
N THR A 147 14.95 1.59 -12.90
CA THR A 147 15.33 1.55 -14.32
C THR A 147 15.86 0.20 -14.78
N ARG A 148 16.23 -0.68 -13.84
CA ARG A 148 16.72 -2.04 -14.11
C ARG A 148 15.61 -3.09 -14.02
N LEU A 149 14.38 -2.69 -13.74
CA LEU A 149 13.23 -3.60 -13.64
C LEU A 149 12.65 -3.87 -15.02
N GLU A 150 12.68 -5.14 -15.41
CA GLU A 150 11.96 -5.66 -16.57
C GLU A 150 10.83 -6.55 -16.06
N LEU A 151 9.69 -5.91 -15.75
CA LEU A 151 8.52 -6.59 -15.20
C LEU A 151 7.36 -6.56 -16.21
N PRO A 152 6.42 -7.53 -16.13
CA PRO A 152 5.18 -7.45 -16.88
C PRO A 152 4.48 -6.09 -16.67
N PRO A 153 3.77 -5.57 -17.69
CA PRO A 153 3.03 -4.33 -17.54
C PRO A 153 2.04 -4.40 -16.36
N ARG A 154 1.85 -3.27 -15.68
CA ARG A 154 0.89 -3.13 -14.56
C ARG A 154 1.24 -3.92 -13.29
N THR A 155 2.48 -4.40 -13.17
CA THR A 155 3.01 -4.90 -11.91
C THR A 155 3.24 -3.75 -10.93
N VAL A 156 2.87 -3.98 -9.66
CA VAL A 156 3.16 -3.11 -8.52
C VAL A 156 3.95 -3.91 -7.49
N LEU A 157 4.95 -3.30 -6.85
CA LEU A 157 5.75 -3.96 -5.84
C LEU A 157 5.26 -3.58 -4.44
N ASN A 158 4.76 -4.57 -3.68
CA ASN A 158 4.47 -4.44 -2.26
C ASN A 158 5.73 -4.78 -1.46
N VAL A 159 6.18 -3.84 -0.63
CA VAL A 159 7.45 -3.92 0.09
C VAL A 159 7.20 -3.77 1.59
N ASN A 160 7.58 -4.79 2.35
CA ASN A 160 7.46 -4.79 3.80
C ASN A 160 8.86 -4.81 4.45
N ILE A 161 9.14 -3.79 5.27
CA ILE A 161 10.43 -3.59 5.94
C ILE A 161 10.29 -4.00 7.42
N PRO A 162 11.12 -4.93 7.93
CA PRO A 162 11.10 -5.29 9.35
C PRO A 162 11.54 -4.11 10.21
N ASN A 163 10.98 -3.99 11.42
CA ASN A 163 11.31 -2.90 12.34
C ASN A 163 12.67 -3.11 13.02
N LEU A 164 13.75 -2.97 12.24
CA LEU A 164 15.13 -3.20 12.65
C LEU A 164 16.03 -2.03 12.21
N PRO A 165 17.11 -1.76 12.95
CA PRO A 165 18.20 -0.92 12.47
C PRO A 165 18.76 -1.42 11.13
N LEU A 166 19.25 -0.51 10.29
CA LEU A 166 19.70 -0.85 8.93
C LEU A 166 20.80 -1.92 8.91
N ASP A 167 21.73 -1.88 9.85
CA ASP A 167 22.83 -2.84 10.02
C ASP A 167 22.37 -4.24 10.47
N HIS A 168 21.12 -4.37 10.94
CA HIS A 168 20.49 -5.64 11.29
C HIS A 168 19.58 -6.19 10.20
N ILE A 169 19.37 -5.46 9.09
CA ILE A 169 18.65 -5.97 7.92
C ILE A 169 19.54 -7.01 7.22
N ARG A 170 19.05 -8.25 7.14
CA ARG A 170 19.83 -9.37 6.58
C ARG A 170 19.90 -9.36 5.05
N GLY A 171 18.99 -8.64 4.40
CA GLY A 171 18.89 -8.54 2.95
C GLY A 171 17.46 -8.34 2.47
N ILE A 172 17.23 -8.62 1.19
CA ILE A 172 15.94 -8.53 0.52
C ILE A 172 15.56 -9.93 0.02
N GLN A 173 14.30 -10.32 0.18
CA GLN A 173 13.76 -11.58 -0.34
C GLN A 173 12.54 -11.32 -1.22
N LEU A 174 12.51 -11.98 -2.38
CA LEU A 174 11.30 -12.11 -3.19
C LEU A 174 10.35 -13.09 -2.50
N THR A 175 9.09 -12.70 -2.36
CA THR A 175 8.10 -13.45 -1.57
C THR A 175 6.77 -13.58 -2.28
N CYS A 176 5.97 -14.56 -1.87
CA CYS A 176 4.53 -14.61 -2.14
C CYS A 176 3.72 -14.08 -0.94
N LEU A 177 2.44 -13.76 -1.17
CA LEU A 177 1.51 -13.47 -0.09
C LEU A 177 1.24 -14.75 0.71
N GLY A 178 1.49 -14.72 2.01
CA GLY A 178 0.99 -15.76 2.91
C GLY A 178 -0.49 -15.58 3.24
N HIS A 179 -1.04 -16.43 4.10
CA HIS A 179 -2.45 -16.40 4.48
C HIS A 179 -2.60 -16.26 5.99
N ARG A 180 -3.62 -15.50 6.42
CA ARG A 180 -4.02 -15.42 7.82
C ARG A 180 -5.21 -16.31 8.08
N ALA A 181 -5.28 -16.83 9.31
CA ALA A 181 -6.49 -17.47 9.80
C ALA A 181 -7.67 -16.46 9.77
N ARG A 182 -8.89 -17.01 9.71
CA ARG A 182 -10.11 -16.21 9.77
C ARG A 182 -10.06 -15.22 10.94
N ALA A 183 -10.38 -13.95 10.68
CA ALA A 183 -10.42 -12.91 11.69
C ALA A 183 -11.28 -13.31 12.89
N ALA A 184 -10.89 -12.86 14.07
CA ALA A 184 -11.65 -13.10 15.30
C ALA A 184 -13.06 -12.48 15.22
N ALA A 185 -13.97 -12.95 16.08
CA ALA A 185 -15.31 -12.40 16.15
C ALA A 185 -15.27 -10.90 16.51
N PRO A 186 -16.15 -10.06 15.92
CA PRO A 186 -16.25 -8.65 16.28
C PRO A 186 -16.47 -8.47 17.78
N ILE A 187 -15.85 -7.43 18.35
CA ILE A 187 -15.96 -7.14 19.78
C ILE A 187 -17.17 -6.23 19.98
N LYS A 188 -18.17 -6.72 20.71
CA LYS A 188 -19.32 -5.91 21.10
C LYS A 188 -18.90 -4.90 22.16
N ASP A 189 -19.30 -3.65 21.94
CA ASP A 189 -19.06 -2.55 22.87
C ASP A 189 -20.37 -1.79 23.10
N VAL A 190 -20.56 -1.25 24.30
CA VAL A 190 -21.74 -0.48 24.66
C VAL A 190 -21.26 0.86 25.16
N ASN A 191 -21.63 1.91 24.43
CA ASN A 191 -21.19 3.25 24.79
C ASN A 191 -21.85 3.70 26.12
N PRO A 192 -21.37 4.78 26.76
CA PRO A 192 -21.92 5.28 28.03
C PRO A 192 -23.41 5.67 27.99
N ARG A 193 -24.04 5.71 26.82
CA ARG A 193 -25.48 5.99 26.63
C ARG A 193 -26.31 4.71 26.40
N GLY A 194 -25.71 3.53 26.56
CA GLY A 194 -26.38 2.25 26.38
C GLY A 194 -26.58 1.85 24.91
N LYS A 195 -25.97 2.57 23.94
CA LYS A 195 -26.05 2.20 22.53
C LYS A 195 -24.98 1.17 22.20
N GLU A 196 -25.41 0.04 21.65
CA GLU A 196 -24.52 -1.03 21.21
C GLU A 196 -23.78 -0.64 19.92
N GLY A 197 -22.54 -1.08 19.83
CA GLY A 197 -21.68 -1.02 18.65
C GLY A 197 -20.78 -2.26 18.57
N TYR A 198 -20.08 -2.40 17.46
CA TYR A 198 -19.14 -3.50 17.23
C TYR A 198 -17.85 -2.96 16.65
N TRP A 199 -16.74 -3.40 17.21
CA TRP A 199 -15.41 -3.19 16.65
C TRP A 199 -15.04 -4.38 15.78
N ILE A 200 -14.55 -4.12 14.56
CA ILE A 200 -13.96 -5.15 13.71
C ILE A 200 -12.67 -5.62 14.41
N ALA A 201 -12.57 -6.93 14.64
CA ALA A 201 -11.40 -7.49 15.29
C ALA A 201 -10.19 -7.48 14.34
N VAL A 202 -8.99 -7.53 14.92
CA VAL A 202 -7.75 -7.65 14.16
C VAL A 202 -7.75 -8.93 13.30
N ALA A 203 -7.00 -8.89 12.20
CA ALA A 203 -6.79 -10.07 11.37
C ALA A 203 -6.21 -11.22 12.21
N GLY A 204 -6.55 -12.45 11.85
CA GLY A 204 -6.17 -13.64 12.61
C GLY A 204 -4.65 -13.88 12.62
N ASP A 205 -4.25 -14.87 13.43
CA ASP A 205 -2.88 -15.38 13.46
C ASP A 205 -2.45 -15.87 12.07
N VAL A 206 -1.14 -15.92 11.83
CA VAL A 206 -0.58 -16.42 10.57
C VAL A 206 -0.88 -17.92 10.44
N GLU A 207 -1.59 -18.31 9.39
CA GLU A 207 -1.94 -19.71 9.11
C GLU A 207 -0.95 -20.33 8.11
N ASP A 208 -0.58 -19.57 7.06
CA ASP A 208 0.44 -19.94 6.08
C ASP A 208 1.55 -18.89 6.05
N GLY A 209 2.58 -19.13 6.86
CA GLY A 209 3.76 -18.27 7.03
C GLY A 209 5.08 -19.03 6.87
N GLY A 210 5.07 -20.07 6.03
CA GLY A 210 6.25 -20.91 5.78
C GLY A 210 7.33 -20.20 4.93
N PRO A 211 8.50 -20.84 4.75
CA PRO A 211 9.56 -20.33 3.87
C PRO A 211 9.04 -19.93 2.48
N GLY A 212 9.41 -18.74 2.01
CA GLY A 212 8.95 -18.16 0.74
C GLY A 212 7.80 -17.14 0.87
N THR A 213 7.09 -17.14 2.00
CA THR A 213 6.05 -16.13 2.29
C THR A 213 6.64 -14.81 2.77
N ASP A 214 5.87 -13.75 2.59
CA ASP A 214 6.14 -12.41 3.11
C ASP A 214 6.25 -12.40 4.65
N PHE A 215 5.37 -13.10 5.35
CA PHE A 215 5.46 -13.30 6.81
C PHE A 215 6.79 -13.90 7.25
N HIS A 216 7.24 -14.97 6.59
CA HIS A 216 8.49 -15.62 6.96
C HIS A 216 9.69 -14.70 6.79
N ALA A 217 9.78 -14.01 5.63
CA ALA A 217 10.91 -13.14 5.32
C ALA A 217 11.10 -12.04 6.36
N VAL A 218 10.02 -11.33 6.69
CA VAL A 218 10.07 -10.21 7.65
C VAL A 218 10.33 -10.67 9.08
N MET A 219 9.78 -11.83 9.50
CA MET A 219 10.10 -12.43 10.80
C MET A 219 11.57 -12.86 10.90
N GLN A 220 12.19 -13.21 9.77
CA GLN A 220 13.60 -13.58 9.70
C GLN A 220 14.54 -12.36 9.60
N GLY A 221 14.02 -11.13 9.51
CA GLY A 221 14.83 -9.91 9.39
C GLY A 221 15.23 -9.54 7.96
N TYR A 222 14.52 -10.06 6.96
CA TYR A 222 14.65 -9.65 5.56
C TYR A 222 13.55 -8.66 5.17
N VAL A 223 13.87 -7.74 4.25
CA VAL A 223 12.85 -6.96 3.53
C VAL A 223 12.12 -7.89 2.58
N SER A 224 10.79 -7.96 2.67
CA SER A 224 9.94 -8.72 1.75
C SER A 224 9.55 -7.84 0.56
N ILE A 225 9.66 -8.40 -0.65
CA ILE A 225 9.12 -7.80 -1.88
C ILE A 225 8.20 -8.80 -2.55
N THR A 226 6.94 -8.44 -2.70
CA THR A 226 5.93 -9.26 -3.40
C THR A 226 5.41 -8.48 -4.62
N PRO A 227 5.60 -8.99 -5.85
CA PRO A 227 4.98 -8.40 -7.02
C PRO A 227 3.48 -8.70 -7.03
N LEU A 228 2.67 -7.66 -7.20
CA LEU A 228 1.22 -7.73 -7.22
C LEU A 228 0.67 -7.41 -8.62
N GLN A 229 -0.44 -8.06 -8.93
CA GLN A 229 -1.25 -7.82 -10.12
C GLN A 229 -2.71 -7.59 -9.70
N LEU A 230 -3.42 -6.69 -10.41
CA LEU A 230 -4.82 -6.39 -10.11
C LEU A 230 -5.81 -7.36 -10.76
N ASP A 231 -5.45 -7.99 -11.88
CA ASP A 231 -6.34 -8.93 -12.55
C ASP A 231 -6.60 -10.14 -11.65
N ARG A 232 -7.83 -10.24 -11.15
CA ARG A 232 -8.31 -11.31 -10.26
C ARG A 232 -9.04 -12.41 -11.03
N THR A 233 -8.98 -12.40 -12.36
CA THR A 233 -9.54 -13.45 -13.19
C THR A 233 -8.82 -14.76 -12.90
N PHE A 234 -9.50 -15.71 -12.27
CA PHE A 234 -8.93 -17.02 -11.98
C PHE A 234 -9.07 -17.92 -13.21
N ASN A 235 -8.09 -17.81 -14.12
CA ASN A 235 -8.12 -18.48 -15.43
C ASN A 235 -8.31 -20.00 -15.33
N ASP A 236 -7.74 -20.66 -14.31
CA ASP A 236 -7.88 -22.11 -14.11
C ASP A 236 -9.32 -22.56 -13.85
N ALA A 237 -10.22 -21.65 -13.43
CA ALA A 237 -11.63 -21.98 -13.23
C ALA A 237 -12.44 -21.98 -14.54
N PHE A 238 -11.91 -21.44 -15.64
CA PHE A 238 -12.68 -21.23 -16.87
C PHE A 238 -13.15 -22.55 -17.49
N GLU A 239 -12.27 -23.54 -17.60
CA GLU A 239 -12.60 -24.84 -18.20
C GLU A 239 -13.77 -25.51 -17.47
N ARG A 240 -13.74 -25.49 -16.13
CA ARG A 240 -14.81 -26.08 -15.30
C ARG A 240 -16.12 -25.29 -15.37
N LEU A 241 -16.04 -23.95 -15.39
CA LEU A 241 -17.21 -23.09 -15.50
C LEU A 241 -17.88 -23.20 -16.87
N GLN A 242 -17.10 -23.28 -17.95
CA GLN A 242 -17.62 -23.38 -19.31
C GLN A 242 -18.45 -24.65 -19.50
N GLY A 243 -17.92 -25.81 -19.11
CA GLY A 243 -18.66 -27.07 -19.20
C GLY A 243 -19.93 -27.09 -18.34
N TRP A 244 -19.91 -26.44 -17.17
CA TRP A 244 -21.13 -26.29 -16.35
C TRP A 244 -22.16 -25.38 -17.02
N LEU A 245 -21.73 -24.26 -17.61
CA LEU A 245 -22.62 -23.30 -18.27
C LEU A 245 -23.33 -23.87 -19.50
N GLU A 246 -22.69 -24.76 -20.26
CA GLU A 246 -23.30 -25.47 -21.41
C GLU A 246 -24.54 -26.30 -21.02
N GLY A 247 -24.71 -26.64 -19.74
CA GLY A 247 -25.87 -27.36 -19.23
C GLY A 247 -26.94 -26.47 -18.58
N VAL A 248 -26.76 -25.15 -18.50
CA VAL A 248 -27.67 -24.24 -17.79
C VAL A 248 -28.76 -23.67 -18.71
N LEU A 249 -28.49 -23.51 -20.01
CA LEU A 249 -29.42 -23.09 -21.06
C LEU A 249 -29.07 -23.76 -22.38
#